data_AF-W4URR6-F1
#
_entry.id   AF-W4URR6-F1
#
_cell.length_a   1.000
_cell.length_b   1.000
_cell.length_c   1.000
_cell.angle_alpha   90.00
_cell.angle_beta   90.00
_cell.angle_gamma   90.00
#
_symmetry.space_group_name_H-M   'P 1'
#
loop_
_entity.id
_entity.type
_entity.pdbx_description
1 polymer ?
#
loop_
_entity_poly.entity_id
_entity_poly.type
_entity_poly.pdbx_seq_one_letter_code
_entity_poly.pdbx_strand_id
1 'polypeptide(L)' 'MEEQFVLHTPLMWIDKTETWALADKLGVLDLVRNETLTCYNGIPGDGCGHCPACVLRREGLEKYLQTKQEE' A
#
# COMPACT_ATOMS: atom_id res chain seq x y z
N MET A 1 36.21 -4.81 -11.59
CA MET A 1 34.99 -5.14 -12.33
C MET A 1 33.97 -4.10 -11.96
N GLU A 2 33.42 -3.37 -12.92
CA GLU A 2 32.23 -2.54 -12.70
C GLU A 2 31.03 -3.48 -12.86
N GLU A 3 30.32 -3.74 -11.77
CA GLU A 3 29.09 -4.54 -11.81
C GLU A 3 27.96 -3.72 -12.42
N GLN A 4 27.19 -4.33 -13.34
CA GLN A 4 26.00 -3.70 -13.90
C GLN A 4 24.80 -3.96 -12.98
N PHE A 5 24.40 -2.92 -12.24
CA PHE A 5 23.21 -2.98 -11.40
C PHE A 5 21.93 -2.68 -12.19
N VAL A 6 20.84 -3.35 -11.79
CA VAL A 6 19.48 -3.07 -12.29
C VAL A 6 18.65 -2.52 -11.15
N LEU A 7 18.06 -1.34 -11.35
CA LEU A 7 17.15 -0.71 -10.40
C LEU A 7 15.71 -1.00 -10.80
N HIS A 8 14.99 -1.75 -9.96
CA HIS A 8 13.57 -2.04 -10.17
C HIS A 8 12.70 -1.07 -9.36
N THR A 9 11.74 -0.43 -10.02
CA THR A 9 10.77 0.48 -9.41
C THR A 9 9.34 -0.03 -9.65
N PRO A 10 8.94 -1.16 -9.06
CA PRO A 10 7.67 -1.83 -9.36
C PRO A 10 6.44 -0.98 -9.06
N LEU A 11 6.59 0.08 -8.26
CA LEU A 11 5.51 0.98 -7.87
C LEU A 11 5.49 2.32 -8.66
N MET A 12 6.40 2.54 -9.62
CA MET A 12 6.58 3.85 -10.28
C MET A 12 5.32 4.37 -10.96
N TRP A 13 4.52 3.46 -11.53
CA TRP A 13 3.39 3.78 -12.40
C TRP A 13 2.05 3.37 -11.81
N ILE A 14 2.00 3.10 -10.50
CA ILE A 14 0.78 2.68 -9.83
C ILE A 14 0.43 3.60 -8.67
N ASP A 15 -0.86 3.84 -8.47
CA ASP A 15 -1.38 4.65 -7.38
C ASP A 15 -1.53 3.83 -6.07
N LYS A 16 -2.14 4.45 -5.04
CA LYS A 16 -2.33 3.78 -3.75
C LYS A 16 -3.36 2.64 -3.82
N THR A 17 -4.38 2.76 -4.67
CA THR A 17 -5.40 1.75 -4.92
C THR A 17 -4.77 0.51 -5.57
N GLU A 18 -3.99 0.73 -6.62
CA GLU A 18 -3.28 -0.32 -7.36
C GLU A 18 -2.17 -0.96 -6.52
N THR A 19 -1.54 -0.20 -5.61
CA THR A 19 -0.61 -0.76 -4.62
C THR A 19 -1.30 -1.77 -3.69
N TRP A 20 -2.54 -1.52 -3.26
CA TRP A 20 -3.32 -2.47 -2.48
C TRP A 20 -3.70 -3.71 -3.29
N ALA A 21 -4.12 -3.51 -4.54
CA ALA A 21 -4.41 -4.61 -5.47
C ALA A 21 -3.18 -5.50 -5.69
N LEU A 22 -1.98 -4.91 -5.78
CA LEU A 22 -0.73 -5.65 -5.88
C LEU A 22 -0.46 -6.49 -4.62
N ALA A 23 -0.70 -5.96 -3.43
CA ALA A 23 -0.55 -6.72 -2.17
C ALA A 23 -1.52 -7.90 -2.11
N ASP A 24 -2.77 -7.73 -2.56
CA ASP A 24 -3.77 -8.80 -2.63
C ASP A 24 -3.40 -9.87 -3.67
N LYS A 25 -2.96 -9.45 -4.86
CA LYS A 25 -2.47 -10.36 -5.92
C LYS A 25 -1.30 -11.22 -5.44
N LEU A 26 -0.46 -10.68 -4.57
CA LEU A 26 0.66 -11.41 -3.95
C LEU A 26 0.25 -12.26 -2.74
N GLY A 27 -1.02 -12.23 -2.32
CA GLY A 27 -1.53 -12.99 -1.18
C GLY A 27 -1.10 -12.45 0.18
N VAL A 28 -0.68 -11.19 0.26
CA VAL A 28 -0.13 -10.57 1.48
C VAL A 28 -0.92 -9.34 1.94
N LEU A 29 -2.16 -9.18 1.48
CA LEU A 29 -3.00 -8.02 1.81
C LEU A 29 -3.13 -7.79 3.31
N ASP A 30 -3.48 -8.83 4.08
CA ASP A 30 -3.69 -8.73 5.52
C ASP A 30 -2.41 -8.37 6.28
N LEU A 31 -1.27 -8.93 5.85
CA LEU A 31 0.04 -8.60 6.42
C LEU A 31 0.37 -7.13 6.16
N VAL A 32 0.26 -6.68 4.91
CA VAL A 32 0.53 -5.27 4.57
C VAL A 32 -0.41 -4.36 5.34
N ARG A 33 -1.69 -4.72 5.47
CA ARG A 33 -2.68 -3.90 6.14
C ARG A 33 -2.40 -3.73 7.62
N ASN A 34 -2.12 -4.82 8.34
CA ASN A 34 -2.12 -4.82 9.80
C ASN A 34 -0.72 -4.65 10.40
N GLU A 35 0.34 -5.11 9.72
CA GLU A 35 1.69 -5.23 10.30
C GLU A 35 2.66 -4.12 9.84
N THR A 36 2.27 -3.28 8.88
CA THR A 36 3.15 -2.19 8.39
C THR A 36 2.85 -0.85 9.04
N LEU A 37 3.88 0.00 9.12
CA LEU A 37 3.78 1.37 9.63
C LEU A 37 3.84 2.38 8.48
N THR A 38 2.78 3.17 8.33
CA THR A 38 2.74 4.34 7.44
C THR A 38 2.41 5.62 8.20
N CYS A 39 1.77 5.50 9.36
CA CYS A 39 1.34 6.63 10.17
C CYS A 39 2.54 7.49 10.62
N TYR A 40 2.42 8.81 10.45
CA TYR A 40 3.42 9.76 10.95
C TYR A 40 3.55 9.79 12.48
N ASN A 41 2.55 9.26 13.20
CA ASN A 41 2.55 9.20 14.66
C ASN A 41 2.95 7.82 15.21
N GLY A 42 3.50 6.93 14.37
CA GLY A 42 4.05 5.65 14.83
C GLY A 42 3.01 4.56 15.14
N ILE A 43 1.73 4.75 14.78
CA ILE A 43 0.68 3.75 14.98
C ILE A 43 0.66 2.78 13.77
N PRO A 44 0.94 1.48 13.95
CA PRO A 44 0.89 0.49 12.87
C PRO A 44 -0.55 0.24 12.38
N GLY A 45 -0.67 -0.47 11.27
CA GLY A 45 -1.97 -0.85 10.72
C GLY A 45 -2.71 0.31 10.06
N ASP A 46 -3.94 0.56 10.50
CA ASP A 46 -4.79 1.66 10.04
C ASP A 46 -4.28 3.04 10.52
N GLY A 47 -3.44 3.06 11.55
CA GLY A 47 -2.78 4.27 12.05
C GLY A 47 -3.71 5.26 12.77
N CYS A 48 -3.27 6.51 12.94
CA CYS A 48 -4.03 7.53 13.68
C CYS A 48 -5.27 8.07 12.96
N GLY A 49 -5.44 7.75 11.67
CA GLY A 49 -6.61 8.13 10.88
C GLY A 49 -6.73 9.61 10.47
N HIS A 50 -5.91 10.52 11.02
CA HIS A 50 -6.00 11.96 10.77
C HIS A 50 -4.73 12.59 10.15
N CYS A 51 -3.59 11.89 10.11
CA CYS A 51 -2.39 12.40 9.45
C CYS A 51 -2.46 12.20 7.93
N PRO A 52 -1.77 13.03 7.11
CA PRO A 52 -1.85 12.91 5.65
C PRO A 52 -1.51 11.52 5.10
N ALA A 53 -0.52 10.83 5.69
CA ALA A 53 -0.15 9.48 5.29
C ALA A 53 -1.27 8.45 5.53
N CYS A 54 -1.96 8.53 6.68
CA CYS A 54 -3.10 7.67 6.98
C CYS A 54 -4.29 7.95 6.04
N VAL A 55 -4.56 9.23 5.75
CA VAL A 55 -5.66 9.63 4.84
C VAL A 55 -5.45 9.02 3.45
N LEU A 56 -4.27 9.23 2.84
CA LEU A 56 -3.95 8.66 1.53
C LEU A 56 -4.00 7.13 1.53
N ARG A 57 -3.43 6.48 2.55
CA ARG A 57 -3.41 5.01 2.67
C ARG A 57 -4.82 4.42 2.77
N ARG A 58 -5.69 5.04 3.57
CA ARG A 58 -7.08 4.61 3.78
C ARG A 58 -7.92 4.84 2.52
N GLU A 59 -7.83 6.00 1.89
CA GLU A 59 -8.56 6.28 0.65
C GLU A 59 -8.23 5.28 -0.46
N GLY A 60 -6.96 4.92 -0.62
CA GLY A 60 -6.56 3.88 -1.57
C GLY A 60 -7.12 2.50 -1.22
N LEU A 61 -7.18 2.15 0.07
CA LEU A 61 -7.73 0.86 0.52
C LEU A 61 -9.23 0.79 0.26
N GLU A 62 -9.96 1.85 0.61
CA GLU A 62 -11.41 1.93 0.43
C GLU A 62 -11.81 1.81 -1.04
N LYS A 63 -11.12 2.54 -1.93
CA LYS A 63 -11.33 2.43 -3.38
C LYS A 63 -11.10 1.01 -3.89
N TYR A 64 -10.02 0.37 -3.44
CA TYR A 64 -9.69 -1.00 -3.86
C TYR A 64 -10.73 -2.01 -3.39
N LEU A 65 -11.20 -1.88 -2.14
CA LEU A 65 -12.25 -2.76 -1.60
C LEU A 65 -13.58 -2.58 -2.33
N GLN A 66 -13.91 -1.36 -2.78
CA GLN A 66 -15.09 -1.12 -3.62
C GLN A 66 -14.98 -1.84 -4.96
N THR A 67 -13.84 -1.74 -5.65
CA THR A 67 -13.65 -2.42 -6.94
C THR A 67 -13.71 -3.94 -6.81
N LYS A 68 -13.23 -4.51 -5.69
CA LYS A 68 -13.26 -5.96 -5.44
C LYS A 68 -14.67 -6.50 -5.15
N GLN A 69 -15.58 -5.66 -4.66
CA GLN A 69 -16.96 -6.08 -4.39
C GLN A 69 -17.82 -6.15 -5.66
N GLU A 70 -17.38 -5.53 -6.75
CA GLU A 70 -18.07 -5.52 -8.04
C GLU A 70 -17.70 -6.72 -8.94
N GLU A 71 -16.69 -7.51 -8.54
CA GLU A 71 -16.24 -8.75 -9.19
C GLU A 71 -16.89 -10.01 -8.59
#